data_AF-A0A9D6JY99-F1
#
_entry.id   AF-A0A9D6JY99-F1
#
_cell.length_a   1.000
_cell.length_b   1.000
_cell.length_c   1.000
_cell.angle_alpha   90.00
_cell.angle_beta   90.00
_cell.angle_gamma   90.00
#
_symmetry.space_group_name_H-M   'P 1'
#
loop_
_entity.id
_entity.type
_entity.pdbx_description
1 polymer ?
#
loop_
_entity_poly.entity_id
_entity_poly.type
_entity_poly.pdbx_seq_one_letter_code
_entity_poly.pdbx_strand_id
1 'polypeptide(L)'
;MEYINTRLPAGSTVQFLWEPRTYYSQRPARPDPILGVFKHEAFLRGNADEIAGVWREQGITHVLFWHAGFDFLQRAADRRFVLSGEEAAIWDRLRNGYLLPLYRDDQGAYILYELSTPLS
;
A
#
# COMPACT_ATOMS: atom_id res chain seq x y z
N MET A 1 12.33 -6.71 4.25
CA MET A 1 13.03 -5.55 3.64
C MET A 1 14.17 -5.92 2.70
N GLU A 2 14.83 -7.07 2.85
CA GLU A 2 15.96 -7.47 1.98
C GLU A 2 15.64 -7.40 0.48
N TYR A 3 14.47 -7.91 0.06
CA TYR A 3 14.04 -7.82 -1.34
C TYR A 3 13.99 -6.37 -1.84
N ILE A 4 13.39 -5.45 -1.06
CA ILE A 4 13.34 -4.02 -1.38
C ILE A 4 14.76 -3.45 -1.60
N ASN A 5 15.70 -3.82 -0.73
CA ASN A 5 17.05 -3.27 -0.74
C ASN A 5 17.91 -3.82 -1.89
N THR A 6 17.71 -5.08 -2.26
CA THR A 6 18.60 -5.81 -3.17
C THR A 6 18.05 -5.98 -4.58
N ARG A 7 16.72 -5.94 -4.75
CA ARG A 7 16.06 -6.24 -6.03
C ARG A 7 15.38 -5.03 -6.67
N LEU A 8 14.95 -4.04 -5.88
CA LEU A 8 14.34 -2.85 -6.48
C LEU A 8 15.39 -1.91 -7.09
N PRO A 9 15.06 -1.28 -8.24
CA PRO A 9 15.85 -0.19 -8.80
C PRO A 9 16.19 0.90 -7.77
N ALA A 10 17.32 1.57 -7.95
CA ALA A 10 17.77 2.60 -7.01
C ALA A 10 16.79 3.80 -6.91
N GLY A 11 16.05 4.10 -7.98
CA GLY A 11 15.05 5.17 -8.03
C GLY A 11 13.67 4.80 -7.46
N SER A 12 13.50 3.59 -6.93
CA SER A 12 12.19 3.15 -6.43
C SER A 12 11.82 3.85 -5.11
N THR A 13 10.62 4.43 -5.07
CA THR A 13 9.97 4.88 -3.84
C THR A 13 8.82 3.94 -3.48
N VAL A 14 8.77 3.52 -2.21
CA VAL A 14 7.79 2.54 -1.69
C VAL A 14 6.80 3.22 -0.74
N GLN A 15 5.50 3.12 -1.00
CA GLN A 15 4.47 3.47 -0.02
C GLN A 15 4.19 2.26 0.86
N PHE A 16 4.41 2.40 2.17
CA PHE A 16 4.05 1.35 3.11
C PHE A 16 2.59 1.56 3.49
N LEU A 17 1.82 0.48 3.57
CA LEU A 17 0.41 0.52 3.96
C LEU A 17 0.18 -0.42 5.13
N TRP A 18 -0.49 0.11 6.15
CA TRP A 18 -0.72 -0.54 7.44
C TRP A 18 0.57 -0.97 8.15
N GLU A 19 1.73 -0.44 7.76
CA GLU A 19 3.03 -0.62 8.40
C GLU A 19 3.57 0.75 8.85
N PRO A 20 3.67 1.00 10.17
CA PRO A 20 4.00 2.34 10.69
C PRO A 20 5.47 2.68 10.52
N ARG A 21 6.35 1.69 10.36
CA ARG A 21 7.79 1.90 10.42
C ARG A 21 8.44 1.46 9.11
N THR A 22 9.26 2.34 8.55
CA THR A 22 10.08 2.08 7.36
C THR A 22 11.47 1.54 7.71
N TYR A 23 11.61 0.93 8.90
CA TYR A 23 12.91 0.48 9.38
C TYR A 23 13.56 -0.50 8.40
N TYR A 24 14.87 -0.34 8.23
CA TYR A 24 15.71 -1.18 7.39
C TYR A 24 15.42 -1.09 5.87
N SER A 25 14.59 -0.17 5.41
CA SER A 25 14.49 0.16 3.98
C SER A 25 15.67 1.04 3.56
N GLN A 26 16.44 0.60 2.58
CA GLN A 26 17.49 1.36 1.90
C GLN A 26 16.98 2.07 0.65
N ARG A 27 15.71 1.86 0.30
CA ARG A 27 14.99 2.64 -0.72
C ARG A 27 14.15 3.71 -0.04
N PRO A 28 13.94 4.88 -0.68
CA PRO A 28 12.96 5.85 -0.23
C PRO A 28 11.63 5.17 0.10
N ALA A 29 11.15 5.37 1.32
CA ALA A 29 9.93 4.74 1.79
C ALA A 29 9.07 5.75 2.55
N ARG A 30 7.78 5.74 2.27
CA ARG A 30 6.78 6.54 2.96
C ARG A 30 6.09 5.66 3.99
N PRO A 31 6.15 6.00 5.29
CA PRO A 31 5.51 5.21 6.33
C PRO A 31 3.98 5.37 6.29
N ASP A 32 3.28 4.49 6.99
CA ASP A 32 1.88 4.67 7.38
C ASP A 32 1.76 4.85 8.89
N PRO A 33 2.19 6.00 9.45
CA PRO A 33 2.49 6.15 10.88
C PRO A 33 1.27 5.96 11.80
N ILE A 34 0.05 6.13 11.26
CA ILE A 34 -1.21 5.93 11.97
C ILE A 34 -2.09 4.85 11.34
N LEU A 35 -1.54 4.04 10.42
CA LEU A 35 -2.25 2.98 9.69
C LEU A 35 -3.44 3.49 8.86
N GLY A 36 -3.40 4.76 8.47
CA GLY A 36 -4.51 5.51 7.90
C GLY A 36 -4.26 6.10 6.51
N VAL A 37 -3.07 5.93 5.94
CA VAL A 37 -2.73 6.54 4.64
C VAL A 37 -3.73 6.15 3.56
N PHE A 38 -4.01 4.85 3.39
CA PHE A 38 -4.96 4.42 2.36
C PHE A 38 -6.37 4.97 2.62
N LYS A 39 -6.84 4.91 3.86
CA LYS A 39 -8.18 5.41 4.22
C LYS A 39 -8.31 6.91 3.94
N HIS A 40 -7.26 7.68 4.22
CA HIS A 40 -7.21 9.10 3.93
C HIS A 40 -7.26 9.39 2.42
N GLU A 41 -6.48 8.66 1.61
CA GLU A 41 -6.52 8.78 0.15
C GLU A 41 -7.90 8.39 -0.40
N ALA A 42 -8.50 7.30 0.09
CA ALA A 42 -9.85 6.89 -0.30
C ALA A 42 -10.88 7.99 0.01
N PHE A 43 -10.79 8.63 1.18
CA PHE A 43 -11.65 9.75 1.55
C PHE A 43 -11.46 10.97 0.63
N LEU A 44 -10.21 11.31 0.27
CA LEU A 44 -9.92 12.50 -0.53
C LEU A 44 -10.19 12.33 -2.03
N ARG A 45 -9.98 11.12 -2.57
CA ARG A 45 -10.01 10.85 -4.02
C ARG A 45 -11.27 10.13 -4.47
N GLY A 46 -11.88 9.33 -3.61
CA GLY A 46 -13.13 8.60 -3.88
C GLY A 46 -13.03 7.45 -4.89
N ASN A 47 -11.89 7.20 -5.54
CA ASN A 47 -11.71 6.08 -6.46
C ASN A 47 -10.25 5.64 -6.62
N ALA A 48 -10.05 4.43 -7.18
CA ALA A 48 -8.73 3.81 -7.31
C ALA A 48 -7.85 4.47 -8.38
N ASP A 49 -8.44 4.95 -9.48
CA ASP A 49 -7.75 5.57 -10.60
C ASP A 49 -7.01 6.85 -10.16
N GLU A 50 -7.72 7.70 -9.41
CA GLU A 50 -7.19 8.94 -8.83
C GLU A 50 -6.10 8.68 -7.78
N ILE A 51 -6.28 7.67 -6.91
CA ILE A 51 -5.24 7.29 -5.93
C ILE A 51 -3.97 6.84 -6.65
N ALA A 52 -4.11 5.95 -7.63
CA ALA A 52 -2.97 5.46 -8.40
C ALA A 52 -2.31 6.60 -9.19
N GLY A 53 -3.09 7.53 -9.77
CA GLY A 53 -2.61 8.72 -10.45
C GLY A 53 -1.74 9.59 -9.54
N VAL A 54 -2.30 10.00 -8.40
CA VAL A 54 -1.62 10.83 -7.40
C VAL A 54 -0.37 10.14 -6.86
N TRP A 55 -0.41 8.85 -6.58
CA TRP A 55 0.78 8.11 -6.14
C TRP A 55 1.90 8.14 -7.19
N ARG A 56 1.58 7.97 -8.47
CA ARG A 56 2.58 8.08 -9.55
C ARG A 56 3.15 9.49 -9.67
N GLU A 57 2.31 10.52 -9.61
CA GLU A 57 2.75 11.93 -9.63
C GLU A 57 3.69 12.26 -8.45
N GLN A 58 3.44 11.63 -7.31
CA GLN A 58 4.27 11.71 -6.13
C GLN A 58 5.58 10.89 -6.21
N GLY A 59 5.80 10.18 -7.33
CA GLY A 59 6.98 9.34 -7.55
C GLY A 59 6.94 7.99 -6.82
N ILE A 60 5.78 7.58 -6.28
CA ILE A 60 5.61 6.23 -5.73
C ILE A 60 5.63 5.23 -6.88
N THR A 61 6.45 4.20 -6.71
CA THR A 61 6.65 3.14 -7.72
C THR A 61 6.20 1.77 -7.22
N HIS A 62 6.15 1.60 -5.89
CA HIS A 62 5.87 0.34 -5.25
C HIS A 62 5.00 0.55 -4.02
N VAL A 63 4.26 -0.48 -3.65
CA VAL A 63 3.43 -0.51 -2.44
C VAL A 63 3.78 -1.73 -1.63
N LEU A 64 4.15 -1.54 -0.36
CA LEU A 64 4.35 -2.62 0.58
C LEU A 64 3.10 -2.76 1.46
N PHE A 65 2.44 -3.90 1.35
CA PHE A 65 1.28 -4.26 2.16
C PHE A 65 1.70 -5.18 3.30
N TRP A 66 1.33 -4.83 4.52
CA TRP A 66 1.49 -5.69 5.69
C TRP A 66 0.15 -6.25 6.17
N HIS A 67 -0.01 -7.57 6.08
CA HIS A 67 -1.26 -8.27 6.39
C HIS A 67 -1.71 -8.06 7.84
N ALA A 68 -0.81 -8.19 8.81
CA ALA A 68 -1.19 -8.17 10.21
C ALA A 68 -1.65 -6.77 10.66
N GLY A 69 -1.06 -5.71 10.13
CA GLY A 69 -1.51 -4.34 10.38
C GLY A 69 -2.90 -4.06 9.80
N PHE A 70 -3.16 -4.55 8.59
CA PHE A 70 -4.49 -4.46 7.97
C PHE A 70 -5.55 -5.20 8.80
N ASP A 71 -5.28 -6.47 9.13
CA ASP A 71 -6.18 -7.32 9.92
C ASP A 71 -6.45 -6.74 11.31
N PHE A 72 -5.43 -6.16 11.94
CA PHE A 72 -5.56 -5.50 13.23
C PHE A 72 -6.59 -4.36 13.18
N LEU A 73 -6.54 -3.52 12.15
CA LEU A 73 -7.54 -2.45 11.99
C LEU A 73 -8.92 -2.96 11.64
N GLN A 74 -9.04 -3.99 10.78
CA GLN A 74 -10.35 -4.53 10.41
C GLN A 74 -11.08 -5.18 11.59
N ARG A 75 -10.34 -5.64 12.61
CA ARG A 75 -10.89 -6.21 13.84
C ARG A 75 -11.06 -5.19 14.97
N ALA A 76 -10.75 -3.91 14.73
CA ALA A 76 -10.87 -2.88 15.75
C ALA A 76 -12.35 -2.64 16.13
N ALA A 77 -12.61 -2.46 17.43
CA ALA A 77 -13.95 -2.13 17.93
C ALA A 77 -14.43 -0.75 17.43
N ASP A 78 -13.49 0.18 17.24
CA ASP A 78 -13.79 1.51 16.71
C ASP A 78 -13.85 1.50 15.18
N ARG A 79 -15.07 1.62 14.66
CA ARG A 79 -15.38 1.58 13.23
C ARG A 79 -14.72 2.69 12.41
N ARG A 80 -14.19 3.73 13.05
CA ARG A 80 -13.45 4.80 12.36
C ARG A 80 -12.16 4.30 11.74
N PHE A 81 -11.58 3.22 12.25
CA PHE A 81 -10.35 2.62 11.70
C PHE A 81 -10.61 1.50 10.69
N VAL A 82 -11.77 0.86 10.77
CA VAL A 82 -12.22 -0.17 9.83
C VAL A 82 -12.52 0.48 8.48
N LEU A 83 -12.22 -0.21 7.37
CA LEU A 83 -12.63 0.31 6.06
C LEU A 83 -14.15 0.22 5.93
N SER A 84 -14.79 1.27 5.43
CA SER A 84 -16.19 1.21 5.01
C SER A 84 -16.35 0.28 3.80
N GLY A 85 -17.58 -0.08 3.44
CA GLY A 85 -17.83 -0.88 2.23
C GLY A 85 -17.34 -0.19 0.95
N GLU A 86 -17.44 1.14 0.90
CA GLU A 86 -16.95 1.94 -0.21
C GLU A 86 -15.41 1.96 -0.26
N GLU A 87 -14.77 2.22 0.88
CA GLU A 87 -13.30 2.23 0.96
C GLU A 87 -12.71 0.85 0.67
N ALA A 88 -13.37 -0.23 1.10
CA ALA A 88 -12.99 -1.60 0.77
C ALA A 88 -13.12 -1.88 -0.73
N ALA A 89 -14.19 -1.40 -1.38
CA ALA A 89 -14.34 -1.53 -2.83
C ALA A 89 -13.27 -0.73 -3.60
N ILE A 90 -12.87 0.45 -3.10
CA ILE A 90 -11.75 1.22 -3.66
C ILE A 90 -10.45 0.44 -3.50
N TRP A 91 -10.21 -0.17 -2.33
CA TRP A 91 -9.02 -0.99 -2.08
C TRP A 91 -8.94 -2.17 -3.04
N ASP A 92 -10.05 -2.89 -3.22
CA ASP A 92 -10.09 -4.03 -4.14
C ASP A 92 -9.85 -3.61 -5.59
N ARG A 93 -10.43 -2.49 -6.03
CA ARG A 93 -10.16 -1.94 -7.38
C ARG A 93 -8.72 -1.51 -7.54
N LEU A 94 -8.14 -0.84 -6.55
CA LEU A 94 -6.74 -0.42 -6.57
C LEU A 94 -5.83 -1.65 -6.65
N ARG A 95 -6.03 -2.63 -5.77
CA ARG A 95 -5.21 -3.84 -5.72
C ARG A 95 -5.32 -4.64 -7.02
N ASN A 96 -6.52 -4.81 -7.57
CA ASN A 96 -6.73 -5.67 -8.73
C ASN A 96 -6.46 -4.95 -10.06
N GLY A 97 -6.54 -3.62 -10.10
CA GLY A 97 -6.38 -2.83 -11.33
C GLY A 97 -5.03 -2.13 -11.48
N TYR A 98 -4.26 -2.00 -10.40
CA TYR A 98 -3.07 -1.14 -10.39
C TYR A 98 -1.87 -1.70 -9.62
N LEU A 99 -2.04 -2.76 -8.83
CA LEU A 99 -0.97 -3.31 -7.99
C LEU A 99 -0.58 -4.72 -8.46
N LEU A 100 0.55 -4.80 -9.18
CA LEU A 100 1.09 -6.07 -9.65
C LEU A 100 1.95 -6.71 -8.55
N PRO A 101 1.62 -7.92 -8.06
CA PRO A 101 2.42 -8.56 -7.01
C PRO A 101 3.81 -8.93 -7.56
N LEU A 102 4.86 -8.37 -6.97
CA LEU A 102 6.25 -8.65 -7.33
C LEU A 102 6.92 -9.64 -6.38
N TYR A 103 6.59 -9.56 -5.10
CA TYR A 103 7.19 -10.40 -4.08
C TYR A 103 6.23 -10.64 -2.93
N ARG A 104 6.29 -11.84 -2.37
CA ARG A 104 5.66 -12.23 -1.13
C ARG A 104 6.71 -12.92 -0.27
N ASP A 105 6.76 -12.60 1.01
CA ASP A 105 7.63 -13.34 1.92
C ASP A 105 7.08 -14.75 2.21
N ASP A 106 7.92 -15.63 2.75
CA ASP A 106 7.57 -17.04 2.94
C ASP A 106 6.37 -17.24 3.88
N GLN A 107 6.15 -16.28 4.79
CA GLN A 107 5.03 -16.29 5.73
C GLN A 107 3.77 -15.61 5.18
N GLY A 108 3.85 -14.97 4.01
CA GLY A 108 2.79 -14.16 3.45
C GLY A 108 2.42 -12.96 4.31
N ALA A 109 3.27 -12.55 5.25
CA ALA A 109 3.05 -11.40 6.11
C ALA A 109 3.16 -10.09 5.31
N TYR A 110 4.07 -10.05 4.34
CA TYR A 110 4.28 -8.90 3.46
C TYR A 110 4.06 -9.27 2.00
N ILE A 111 3.39 -8.38 1.28
CA ILE A 111 3.34 -8.41 -0.19
C ILE A 111 3.87 -7.08 -0.70
N LEU A 112 4.84 -7.14 -1.60
CA LEU A 112 5.34 -6.00 -2.33
C LEU A 112 4.70 -5.99 -3.72
N TYR A 113 4.10 -4.87 -4.06
CA TYR A 113 3.50 -4.62 -5.36
C TYR A 113 4.30 -3.59 -6.14
N GLU A 114 4.34 -3.75 -7.46
CA GLU A 114 4.62 -2.67 -8.40
C GLU A 114 3.35 -1.85 -8.62
N LEU A 115 3.48 -0.52 -8.67
CA LEU A 115 2.40 0.35 -9.10
C LEU A 115 2.41 0.45 -10.64
N SER A 116 1.49 -0.26 -11.30
CA SER A 116 1.41 -0.31 -12.76
C SER A 116 0.51 0.80 -13.31
N THR A 117 0.46 0.95 -14.64
CA THR A 117 -0.67 1.56 -15.35
C THR A 117 -1.94 0.68 -15.19
N PRO A 118 -3.15 1.15 -15.57
CA PRO A 118 -4.35 0.31 -15.46
C PRO A 118 -4.13 -1.05 -16.11
N LEU A 119 -4.43 -2.12 -15.39
CA LEU A 119 -4.37 -3.49 -15.89
C LEU A 119 -5.56 -3.72 -16.83
N SER A 120 -5.28 -4.26 -18.01
CA SER A 120 -6.26 -4.52 -19.07
C SER A 120 -7.12 -5.75 -18.78
#